data_AF-A0A0D6M153-F1
#
_entry.id   AF-A0A0D6M153-F1
#
_cell.length_a   1.000
_cell.length_b   1.000
_cell.length_c   1.000
_cell.angle_alpha   90.00
_cell.angle_beta   90.00
_cell.angle_gamma   90.00
#
_symmetry.space_group_name_H-M   'P 1'
#
loop_
_entity.id
_entity.type
_entity.pdbx_description
1 polymer ?
#
loop_
_entity_poly.entity_id
_entity_poly.type
_entity_poly.pdbx_seq_one_letter_code
_entity_poly.pdbx_strand_id
1 'polypeptide(L)'
;MLLMHVLSCALHCYELFTILVPSLGLVYRPWFGVIRSPRPFIMLRFIRSLVRFKLPKNRIKQIIKRSSQQIQNVTIFFMFFMALYAIMGVQLFGRMDYHCVLSGTDPRNVTIADLAIPDTMCSQKGEGGYECPDNMVCMKLDMSAHVEGFYGMFNDFG
;
A
#
# COMPACT_ATOMS: atom_id res chain seq x y z
N MET A 1 -21.90 -15.96 -12.53
CA MET A 1 -21.48 -15.48 -13.88
C MET A 1 -22.58 -14.69 -14.55
N LEU A 2 -23.72 -15.31 -14.89
CA LEU A 2 -24.83 -14.63 -15.59
C LEU A 2 -25.31 -13.36 -14.86
N LEU A 3 -25.55 -13.45 -13.54
CA LEU A 3 -25.95 -12.31 -12.70
C LEU A 3 -24.96 -11.14 -12.79
N MET A 4 -23.66 -11.40 -12.73
CA MET A 4 -22.62 -10.35 -12.77
C MET A 4 -22.46 -9.75 -14.18
N HIS A 5 -22.71 -10.53 -15.23
CA HIS A 5 -22.78 -10.01 -16.59
C HIS A 5 -23.99 -9.10 -16.77
N VAL A 6 -25.18 -9.53 -16.35
CA VAL A 6 -26.42 -8.73 -16.40
C VAL A 6 -26.25 -7.43 -15.62
N LEU A 7 -25.72 -7.52 -14.41
CA LEU A 7 -25.53 -6.37 -13.52
C LEU A 7 -24.51 -5.37 -14.07
N SER A 8 -23.45 -5.85 -14.73
CA SER A 8 -22.54 -4.94 -15.42
C SER A 8 -23.11 -4.37 -16.72
N CYS A 9 -23.94 -5.12 -17.47
CA CYS A 9 -24.64 -4.57 -18.63
C CYS A 9 -25.62 -3.48 -18.19
N ALA A 10 -26.40 -3.74 -17.14
CA ALA A 10 -27.30 -2.77 -16.53
C ALA A 10 -26.56 -1.51 -16.08
N LEU A 11 -25.39 -1.66 -15.44
CA LEU A 11 -24.57 -0.50 -15.04
C LEU A 11 -24.08 0.30 -16.25
N HIS A 12 -23.70 -0.37 -17.33
CA HIS A 12 -23.24 0.31 -18.55
C HIS A 12 -24.40 1.00 -19.28
N CYS A 13 -25.59 0.40 -19.30
CA CYS A 13 -26.80 1.05 -19.78
C CYS A 13 -27.17 2.26 -18.92
N TYR A 14 -27.02 2.18 -17.61
CA TYR A 14 -27.26 3.29 -16.69
C TYR A 14 -26.26 4.44 -16.91
N GLU A 15 -24.96 4.13 -17.04
CA GLU A 15 -23.90 5.08 -17.40
C GLU A 15 -24.24 5.80 -18.72
N LEU A 16 -24.59 5.04 -19.77
CA LEU A 16 -25.00 5.60 -21.06
C LEU A 16 -26.28 6.45 -20.96
N PHE A 17 -27.26 6.02 -20.16
CA PHE A 17 -28.51 6.74 -19.94
C PHE A 17 -28.28 8.09 -19.25
N THR A 18 -27.39 8.15 -18.25
CA THR A 18 -27.04 9.42 -17.59
C THR A 18 -26.35 10.41 -18.53
N ILE A 19 -25.64 9.94 -19.56
CA ILE A 19 -25.03 10.77 -20.60
C ILE A 19 -26.09 11.24 -21.62
N LEU A 20 -27.01 10.35 -22.00
CA LEU A 20 -28.00 10.61 -23.04
C LEU A 20 -29.15 11.53 -22.57
N VAL A 21 -29.51 11.50 -21.28
CA VAL A 21 -30.62 12.30 -20.74
C VAL A 21 -30.17 13.11 -19.51
N PRO A 22 -29.43 14.21 -19.71
CA PRO A 22 -28.94 15.04 -18.59
C PRO A 22 -30.06 15.72 -17.80
N SER A 23 -31.25 15.89 -18.39
CA SER A 23 -32.41 16.55 -17.79
C SER A 23 -33.00 15.81 -16.58
N LEU A 24 -32.71 14.52 -16.43
CA LEU A 24 -33.22 13.67 -15.35
C LEU A 24 -32.39 13.75 -14.05
N GLY A 25 -31.27 14.48 -14.04
CA GLY A 25 -30.48 14.74 -12.83
C GLY A 25 -29.84 13.51 -12.18
N LEU A 26 -29.79 12.37 -12.89
CA LEU A 26 -29.19 11.13 -12.40
C LEU A 26 -27.66 11.20 -12.46
N VAL A 27 -26.99 10.92 -11.35
CA VAL A 27 -25.52 11.02 -11.24
C VAL A 27 -24.90 9.63 -11.18
N TYR A 28 -24.11 9.30 -12.20
CA TYR A 28 -23.24 8.12 -12.17
C TYR A 28 -22.05 8.35 -11.23
N ARG A 29 -21.79 7.40 -10.32
CA ARG A 29 -20.63 7.42 -9.42
C ARG A 29 -19.60 6.39 -9.89
N PRO A 30 -18.31 6.76 -10.03
CA PRO A 30 -17.26 5.83 -10.51
C PRO A 30 -17.11 4.55 -9.68
N TRP A 31 -17.39 4.60 -8.38
CA TRP A 31 -17.27 3.44 -7.49
C TRP A 31 -18.23 2.29 -7.85
N PHE A 32 -19.31 2.55 -8.59
CA PHE A 32 -20.20 1.48 -9.07
C PHE A 32 -19.47 0.49 -9.99
N GLY A 33 -18.34 0.88 -10.59
CA GLY A 33 -17.46 0.00 -11.36
C GLY A 33 -16.93 -1.22 -10.59
N VAL A 34 -16.92 -1.19 -9.25
CA VAL A 34 -16.51 -2.32 -8.39
C VAL A 34 -17.31 -3.59 -8.68
N ILE A 35 -18.53 -3.47 -9.19
CA ILE A 35 -19.39 -4.58 -9.62
C ILE A 35 -18.76 -5.47 -10.70
N ARG A 36 -17.76 -4.94 -11.41
CA ARG A 36 -16.98 -5.64 -12.45
C ARG A 36 -15.79 -6.43 -11.86
N SER A 37 -15.42 -6.17 -10.59
CA SER A 37 -14.32 -6.84 -9.87
C SER A 37 -14.38 -8.38 -9.86
N PRO A 38 -15.54 -9.06 -9.71
CA PRO A 38 -15.56 -10.52 -9.66
C PRO A 38 -15.39 -11.23 -11.03
N ARG A 39 -15.28 -10.50 -12.14
CA ARG A 39 -15.16 -11.09 -13.49
C ARG A 39 -13.92 -11.97 -13.69
N PRO A 40 -12.71 -11.62 -13.20
CA PRO A 40 -11.52 -12.45 -13.36
C PRO A 40 -11.66 -13.84 -12.73
N PHE A 41 -12.57 -14.05 -11.76
CA PHE A 41 -12.86 -15.37 -11.20
C PHE A 41 -13.43 -16.38 -12.22
N ILE A 42 -13.84 -15.95 -13.43
CA ILE A 42 -14.12 -16.87 -14.56
C ILE A 42 -12.94 -17.79 -14.86
N MET A 43 -11.72 -17.30 -14.66
CA MET A 43 -10.49 -18.08 -14.84
C MET A 43 -10.42 -19.31 -13.92
N LEU A 44 -11.07 -19.30 -12.74
CA LEU A 44 -11.14 -20.48 -11.87
C LEU A 44 -11.83 -21.67 -12.53
N ARG A 45 -12.83 -21.41 -13.40
CA ARG A 45 -13.51 -22.48 -14.17
C ARG A 45 -12.55 -23.12 -15.16
N PHE A 46 -11.74 -22.31 -15.82
CA PHE A 46 -10.71 -22.77 -16.76
C PHE A 46 -9.62 -23.57 -16.04
N ILE A 47 -9.07 -23.05 -14.94
CA ILE A 47 -8.08 -23.75 -14.10
C ILE A 47 -8.60 -25.11 -13.63
N ARG A 48 -9.86 -25.19 -13.18
CA ARG A 48 -10.49 -26.46 -12.79
C ARG A 48 -10.59 -27.46 -13.95
N SER A 49 -10.80 -26.98 -15.17
CA SER A 49 -10.87 -27.85 -16.36
C SER A 49 -9.50 -28.44 -16.69
N LEU A 50 -8.43 -27.65 -16.53
CA LEU A 50 -7.06 -28.06 -16.80
C LEU A 50 -6.47 -28.95 -15.69
N VAL A 51 -6.72 -28.62 -14.42
CA VAL A 51 -6.11 -29.33 -13.28
C VAL A 51 -6.99 -30.52 -12.87
N ARG A 52 -6.59 -31.73 -13.30
CA ARG A 52 -7.21 -33.00 -12.89
C ARG A 52 -6.31 -33.77 -11.93
N PHE A 53 -6.63 -33.72 -10.64
CA PHE A 53 -5.90 -34.48 -9.63
C PHE A 53 -6.25 -35.97 -9.70
N LYS A 54 -5.23 -36.83 -9.79
CA LYS A 54 -5.37 -38.30 -9.72
C LYS A 54 -5.53 -38.84 -8.29
N LEU A 55 -5.46 -37.97 -7.28
CA LEU A 55 -5.49 -38.32 -5.86
C LEU A 55 -6.92 -38.33 -5.29
N PRO A 56 -7.25 -39.25 -4.36
CA PRO A 56 -8.54 -39.24 -3.68
C PRO A 56 -8.69 -38.00 -2.80
N LYS A 57 -9.91 -37.44 -2.74
CA LYS A 57 -10.21 -36.18 -2.05
C LYS A 57 -9.75 -36.16 -0.58
N ASN A 58 -9.80 -37.30 0.11
CA ASN A 58 -9.38 -37.41 1.51
C ASN A 58 -7.87 -37.19 1.67
N ARG A 59 -7.05 -37.68 0.72
CA ARG A 59 -5.60 -37.46 0.73
C ARG A 59 -5.26 -36.00 0.46
N ILE A 60 -5.95 -35.35 -0.48
CA ILE A 60 -5.78 -33.92 -0.75
C ILE A 60 -6.12 -33.10 0.49
N LYS A 61 -7.24 -33.40 1.17
CA LYS A 61 -7.62 -32.73 2.43
C LYS A 61 -6.57 -32.91 3.52
N GLN A 62 -5.99 -34.11 3.66
CA GLN A 62 -4.91 -34.38 4.61
C GLN A 62 -3.64 -33.59 4.28
N ILE A 63 -3.24 -33.52 3.01
CA ILE A 63 -2.07 -32.75 2.56
C ILE A 63 -2.26 -31.27 2.84
N ILE A 64 -3.44 -30.71 2.49
CA ILE A 64 -3.76 -29.31 2.75
C ILE A 64 -3.77 -29.04 4.26
N LYS A 65 -4.38 -29.91 5.07
CA LYS A 65 -4.41 -29.74 6.53
C LYS A 65 -3.01 -29.75 7.13
N ARG A 66 -2.16 -30.70 6.73
CA ARG A 66 -0.76 -30.78 7.21
C ARG A 66 0.05 -29.56 6.81
N SER A 67 -0.05 -29.16 5.54
CA SER A 67 0.71 -28.01 5.00
C SER A 67 0.23 -26.70 5.62
N SER A 68 -1.08 -26.52 5.77
CA SER A 68 -1.68 -25.34 6.43
C SER A 68 -1.22 -25.22 7.87
N GLN A 69 -1.19 -26.32 8.64
CA GLN A 69 -0.70 -26.29 10.03
C GLN A 69 0.78 -25.89 10.11
N GLN A 70 1.61 -26.41 9.21
CA GLN A 70 3.03 -26.05 9.15
C GLN A 70 3.22 -24.57 8.83
N ILE A 71 2.50 -24.07 7.81
CA ILE A 71 2.51 -22.66 7.44
C ILE A 71 2.02 -21.80 8.60
N GLN A 72 0.91 -22.14 9.25
CA GLN A 72 0.36 -21.39 10.38
C GLN A 72 1.40 -21.23 11.51
N ASN A 73 2.09 -22.31 11.86
CA ASN A 73 3.11 -22.25 12.91
C ASN A 73 4.27 -21.31 12.52
N VAL A 74 4.73 -21.38 11.26
CA VAL A 74 5.79 -20.49 10.74
C VAL A 74 5.30 -19.04 10.65
N THR A 75 4.07 -18.81 10.21
CA THR A 75 3.48 -17.46 10.12
C THR A 75 3.35 -16.83 11.49
N ILE A 76 2.90 -17.56 12.52
CA ILE A 76 2.82 -17.03 13.89
C ILE A 76 4.21 -16.65 14.41
N PHE A 77 5.20 -17.52 14.20
CA PHE A 77 6.59 -17.25 14.56
C PHE A 77 7.13 -16.00 13.84
N PHE A 78 6.90 -15.90 12.53
CA PHE A 78 7.31 -14.73 11.74
C PHE A 78 6.62 -13.44 12.21
N MET A 79 5.30 -13.48 12.43
CA MET A 79 4.52 -12.34 12.92
C MET A 79 5.02 -11.86 14.29
N PHE A 80 5.43 -12.78 15.17
CA PHE A 80 6.04 -12.43 16.46
C PHE A 80 7.34 -11.63 16.26
N PHE A 81 8.24 -12.07 15.38
CA PHE A 81 9.48 -11.33 15.11
C PHE A 81 9.23 -10.01 14.41
N MET A 82 8.32 -9.96 13.44
CA MET A 82 7.94 -8.70 12.78
C MET A 82 7.42 -7.68 13.80
N ALA A 83 6.57 -8.10 14.73
CA ALA A 83 6.07 -7.24 15.80
C ALA A 83 7.20 -6.80 16.75
N LEU A 84 8.08 -7.71 17.16
CA LEU A 84 9.22 -7.39 18.03
C LEU A 84 10.14 -6.36 17.36
N TYR A 85 10.53 -6.57 16.10
CA TYR A 85 11.37 -5.64 15.35
C TYR A 85 10.66 -4.31 15.05
N ALA A 86 9.35 -4.31 14.81
CA ALA A 86 8.58 -3.08 14.65
C ALA A 86 8.58 -2.25 15.94
N ILE A 87 8.36 -2.87 17.12
CA ILE A 87 8.44 -2.17 18.41
C ILE A 87 9.84 -1.63 18.64
N MET A 88 10.88 -2.44 18.43
CA MET A 88 12.27 -1.96 18.56
C MET A 88 12.56 -0.81 17.59
N GLY A 89 12.10 -0.89 16.34
CA GLY A 89 12.30 0.14 15.34
C GLY A 89 11.68 1.48 15.72
N VAL A 90 10.42 1.46 16.18
CA VAL A 90 9.72 2.67 16.65
C VAL A 90 10.42 3.31 17.85
N GLN A 91 10.93 2.49 18.79
CA GLN A 91 11.59 3.01 19.99
C GLN A 91 13.03 3.50 19.74
N LEU A 92 13.76 2.88 18.82
CA LEU A 92 15.17 3.22 18.55
C LEU A 92 15.34 4.33 17.52
N PHE A 93 14.52 4.35 16.47
CA PHE A 93 14.70 5.29 15.34
C PHE A 93 13.66 6.41 15.33
N GLY A 94 12.39 6.10 15.65
CA GLY A 94 11.31 7.08 15.60
C GLY A 94 11.09 7.69 14.22
N ARG A 95 10.64 8.96 14.18
CA ARG A 95 10.40 9.68 12.93
C ARG A 95 11.69 10.26 12.35
N MET A 96 11.92 9.99 11.06
CA MET A 96 13.09 10.47 10.31
C MET A 96 12.67 11.59 9.36
N ASP A 97 12.32 12.76 9.91
CA ASP A 97 11.79 13.89 9.13
C ASP A 97 12.84 15.02 8.95
N TYR A 98 14.11 14.76 9.31
CA TYR A 98 15.18 15.74 9.27
C TYR A 98 15.97 15.65 7.96
N HIS A 99 16.01 16.74 7.21
CA HIS A 99 16.66 16.81 5.89
C HIS A 99 17.60 18.02 5.80
N CYS A 100 18.61 17.91 4.94
CA CYS A 100 19.47 19.04 4.60
C CYS A 100 18.77 19.95 3.58
N VAL A 101 18.55 21.20 3.97
CA VAL A 101 17.96 22.23 3.12
C VAL A 101 18.83 23.48 3.05
N LEU A 102 18.52 24.37 2.12
CA LEU A 102 19.09 25.71 2.09
C LEU A 102 18.69 26.54 3.32
N SER A 103 19.61 27.41 3.76
CA SER A 103 19.35 28.35 4.86
C SER A 103 18.23 29.32 4.49
N GLY A 104 17.15 29.34 5.27
CA GLY A 104 16.00 30.25 5.07
C GLY A 104 14.75 29.61 4.45
N THR A 105 14.76 28.31 4.20
CA THR A 105 13.58 27.56 3.74
C THR A 105 12.51 27.46 4.84
N ASP A 106 11.23 27.54 4.46
CA ASP A 106 10.08 27.33 5.35
C ASP A 106 9.74 25.82 5.44
N PRO A 107 9.68 25.20 6.64
CA PRO A 107 9.39 23.77 6.80
C PRO A 107 8.04 23.32 6.22
N ARG A 108 7.09 24.24 6.01
CA ARG A 108 5.75 23.93 5.48
C ARG A 108 5.60 24.16 3.98
N ASN A 109 6.55 24.86 3.35
CA ASN A 109 6.50 25.23 1.95
C ASN A 109 7.86 25.01 1.28
N VAL A 110 8.29 23.75 1.32
CA VAL A 110 9.58 23.31 0.79
C VAL A 110 9.39 22.87 -0.65
N THR A 111 10.29 23.29 -1.53
CA THR A 111 10.31 22.87 -2.93
C THR A 111 11.50 21.97 -3.22
N ILE A 112 11.47 21.22 -4.33
CA ILE A 112 12.57 20.33 -4.73
C ILE A 112 13.91 21.07 -4.85
N ALA A 113 13.89 22.38 -5.15
CA ALA A 113 15.10 23.20 -5.26
C ALA A 113 15.74 23.55 -3.91
N ASP A 114 14.99 23.41 -2.81
CA ASP A 114 15.47 23.71 -1.47
C ASP A 114 16.22 22.53 -0.83
N LEU A 115 15.99 21.30 -1.32
CA LEU A 115 16.63 20.07 -0.82
C LEU A 115 18.01 19.86 -1.45
N ALA A 116 18.87 19.13 -0.74
CA ALA A 116 20.12 18.61 -1.30
C ALA A 116 19.88 17.65 -2.48
N ILE A 117 20.84 17.53 -3.39
CA ILE A 117 20.81 16.57 -4.51
C ILE A 117 21.98 15.59 -4.35
N PRO A 118 21.72 14.28 -4.09
CA PRO A 118 20.43 13.69 -3.78
C PRO A 118 19.91 14.15 -2.40
N ASP A 119 18.60 14.03 -2.19
CA ASP A 119 18.01 14.29 -0.88
C ASP A 119 18.67 13.39 0.18
N THR A 120 18.97 13.98 1.33
CA THR A 120 19.73 13.33 2.39
C THR A 120 19.15 13.68 3.75
N MET A 121 18.94 12.63 4.55
CA MET A 121 18.53 12.76 5.94
C MET A 121 19.73 13.19 6.79
N CYS A 122 19.47 14.01 7.80
CA CYS A 122 20.51 14.58 8.65
C CYS A 122 20.21 14.43 10.14
N SER A 123 21.25 14.57 10.94
CA SER A 123 21.19 14.64 12.40
C SER A 123 21.63 16.02 12.86
N GLN A 124 21.18 16.45 14.05
CA GLN A 124 21.66 17.68 14.63
C GLN A 124 23.14 17.55 15.01
N LYS A 125 23.84 18.69 14.98
CA LYS A 125 25.29 18.72 15.21
C LYS A 125 25.63 18.13 16.58
N GLY A 126 26.46 17.08 16.58
CA GLY A 126 26.85 16.36 17.80
C GLY A 126 25.88 15.29 18.31
N GLU A 127 24.74 15.05 17.66
CA GLU A 127 23.80 13.96 18.02
C GLU A 127 24.15 12.61 17.34
N GLY A 128 25.16 12.61 16.47
CA GLY A 128 25.58 11.43 15.72
C GLY A 128 24.70 11.17 14.50
N GLY A 129 25.31 10.82 13.37
CA GLY A 129 24.64 10.70 12.08
C GLY A 129 25.31 11.58 11.03
N TYR A 130 24.62 11.82 9.91
CA TYR A 130 25.10 12.71 8.87
C TYR A 130 24.87 14.16 9.25
N GLU A 131 25.93 14.97 9.25
CA GLU A 131 25.85 16.42 9.44
C GLU A 131 25.82 17.10 8.08
N CYS A 132 24.89 18.05 7.89
CA CYS A 132 24.81 18.82 6.65
C CYS A 132 26.08 19.66 6.42
N PRO A 133 26.45 19.92 5.16
CA PRO A 133 27.56 20.82 4.84
C PRO A 133 27.29 22.25 5.32
N ASP A 134 28.34 23.07 5.48
CA ASP A 134 28.28 24.40 6.09
C ASP A 134 27.31 25.40 5.40
N ASN A 135 26.93 25.14 4.13
CA ASN A 135 25.99 25.97 3.37
C ASN A 135 24.51 25.53 3.49
N MET A 136 24.23 24.49 4.27
CA MET A 136 22.90 23.91 4.46
C MET A 136 22.58 23.76 5.94
N VAL A 137 21.29 23.68 6.26
CA VAL A 137 20.81 23.51 7.63
C VAL A 137 20.03 22.20 7.72
N CYS A 138 20.29 21.45 8.79
CA CYS A 138 19.49 20.29 9.13
C CYS A 138 18.18 20.74 9.77
N MET A 139 17.05 20.58 9.05
CA MET A 139 15.75 21.03 9.53
C MET A 139 14.73 19.89 9.48
N LYS A 140 13.78 19.92 10.42
CA LYS A 140 12.61 19.03 10.39
C LYS A 140 11.58 19.55 9.39
N LEU A 141 11.23 18.75 8.39
CA LEU A 141 10.19 19.08 7.41
C LEU A 141 8.81 18.61 7.92
N ASP A 142 7.76 19.37 7.60
CA ASP A 142 6.37 19.02 7.92
C ASP A 142 5.65 18.61 6.63
N MET A 143 5.97 17.40 6.15
CA MET A 143 5.42 16.84 4.93
C MET A 143 4.57 15.60 5.23
N SER A 144 3.64 15.30 4.33
CA SER A 144 2.94 14.01 4.37
C SER A 144 3.76 12.95 3.65
N ALA A 145 3.69 11.70 4.09
CA ALA A 145 4.38 10.56 3.46
C ALA A 145 4.08 10.40 1.95
N HIS A 146 2.93 10.92 1.49
CA HIS A 146 2.59 10.95 0.06
C HIS A 146 3.49 11.91 -0.74
N VAL A 147 3.84 13.06 -0.16
CA VAL A 147 4.69 14.08 -0.79
C VAL A 147 6.16 13.66 -0.75
N GLU A 148 6.59 13.05 0.35
CA GLU A 148 7.94 12.47 0.49
C GLU A 148 8.16 11.26 -0.42
N GLY A 149 7.07 10.61 -0.87
CA GLY A 149 7.13 9.43 -1.73
C GLY A 149 7.69 8.19 -1.05
N PHE A 150 7.83 8.22 0.28
CA PHE A 150 8.38 7.13 1.08
C PHE A 150 7.48 6.82 2.27
N TYR A 151 7.07 5.56 2.40
CA TYR A 151 6.17 5.08 3.47
C TYR A 151 6.89 4.19 4.50
N GLY A 152 8.21 4.02 4.40
CA GLY A 152 8.99 3.08 5.22
C GLY A 152 9.58 3.69 6.50
N MET A 153 8.84 4.57 7.16
CA MET A 153 9.30 5.24 8.39
C MET A 153 8.99 4.42 9.65
N PHE A 154 9.69 4.70 10.76
CA PHE A 154 9.46 4.07 12.07
C PHE A 154 8.58 4.94 12.98
N ASN A 155 7.61 5.64 12.38
CA ASN A 155 6.75 6.59 13.08
C ASN A 155 5.68 5.93 13.94
N ASP A 156 5.14 4.82 13.46
CA ASP A 156 4.02 4.11 14.06
C ASP A 156 4.23 2.60 13.87
N PHE A 157 3.49 1.77 14.61
CA PHE A 157 3.62 0.31 14.55
C PHE A 157 2.95 -0.33 13.31
N GLY A 158 2.14 0.45 12.57
CA GLY A 158 1.17 -0.03 11.58
C GLY A 158 1.57 0.14 10.13
#